data_AF-A0A9W8YV31-F1
#
_entry.id   AF-A0A9W8YV31-F1
#
_cell.length_a   1.000
_cell.length_b   1.000
_cell.length_c   1.000
_cell.angle_alpha   90.00
_cell.angle_beta   90.00
_cell.angle_gamma   90.00
#
_symmetry.space_group_name_H-M   'P 1'
#
loop_
_entity.id
_entity.type
_entity.pdbx_description
1 polymer ?
#
loop_
_entity_poly.entity_id
_entity_poly.type
_entity_poly.pdbx_seq_one_letter_code
_entity_poly.pdbx_strand_id
1 'polypeptide(L)'
;MSILILSFWQNKEDDDKIQSEFKGVIDAVDKKAAKYMKYAAPFQDPIGSYGKENKARLQAASKIYDPDGMFQKGVPGGWKLVD
;
A
#
# COMPACT_ATOMS: atom_id res chain seq x y z
N MET A 1 3.84 3.62 -18.24
CA MET A 1 4.53 4.71 -17.54
C MET A 1 4.38 4.49 -16.05
N SER A 2 5.47 4.55 -15.29
CA SER A 2 5.45 4.48 -13.82
C SER A 2 5.92 5.81 -13.24
N ILE A 3 5.42 6.16 -12.06
CA ILE A 3 5.81 7.37 -11.32
C ILE A 3 6.22 6.93 -9.93
N LEU A 4 7.39 7.39 -9.48
CA LEU A 4 7.86 7.26 -8.10
C LEU A 4 8.08 8.66 -7.56
N ILE A 5 7.48 8.95 -6.41
CA ILE A 5 7.68 10.21 -5.69
C ILE A 5 8.54 9.88 -4.48
N LEU A 6 9.66 10.57 -4.35
CA LEU A 6 10.65 10.36 -3.30
C LEU A 6 11.03 11.73 -2.73
N SER A 7 11.06 11.83 -1.41
CA SER A 7 11.44 13.05 -0.70
C SER A 7 12.43 12.72 0.41
N PHE A 8 13.31 13.67 0.70
CA PHE A 8 14.28 13.60 1.78
C PHE A 8 14.32 14.95 2.49
N TRP A 9 14.39 14.94 3.81
CA TRP A 9 14.49 16.14 4.64
C TRP A 9 15.40 15.87 5.84
N GLN A 10 15.90 16.93 6.46
CA GLN A 10 16.93 16.83 7.50
C GLN A 10 16.36 16.87 8.93
N ASN A 11 15.36 17.71 9.15
CA ASN A 11 14.85 17.99 10.49
C ASN A 11 13.65 17.10 10.79
N LYS A 12 13.69 16.39 11.92
CA LYS A 12 12.59 15.50 12.32
C LYS A 12 11.28 16.26 12.53
N GLU A 13 11.37 17.53 12.91
CA GLU A 13 10.25 18.43 13.16
C GLU A 13 9.40 18.65 11.89
N ASP A 14 9.96 18.39 10.70
CA ASP A 14 9.26 18.51 9.43
C ASP A 14 8.49 17.23 9.03
N ASP A 15 8.60 16.12 9.77
CA ASP A 15 8.03 14.80 9.43
C ASP A 15 6.54 14.91 9.04
N ASP A 16 5.72 15.52 9.90
CA ASP A 16 4.27 15.59 9.71
C ASP A 16 3.90 16.47 8.50
N LYS A 17 4.62 17.58 8.33
CA LYS A 17 4.41 18.49 7.21
C LYS A 17 4.74 17.79 5.90
N ILE A 18 5.91 17.14 5.81
CA ILE A 18 6.31 16.46 4.58
C ILE A 18 5.39 15.28 4.27
N GLN A 19 4.98 14.50 5.26
CA GLN A 19 4.03 13.40 5.04
C GLN A 19 2.67 13.89 4.51
N SER A 20 2.16 15.00 5.05
CA SER A 20 0.90 15.60 4.60
C SER A 20 0.99 16.08 3.15
N GLU A 21 2.03 16.83 2.81
CA GLU A 21 2.25 17.33 1.44
C GLU A 21 2.45 16.17 0.46
N PHE A 22 3.24 15.16 0.85
CA PHE A 22 3.49 13.97 0.03
C PHE A 22 2.19 13.21 -0.27
N LYS A 23 1.32 13.05 0.74
CA LYS A 23 -0.01 12.48 0.55
C LYS A 23 -0.84 13.31 -0.43
N GLY A 24 -0.84 14.63 -0.30
CA GLY A 24 -1.55 15.53 -1.21
C GLY A 24 -1.09 15.40 -2.67
N VAL A 25 0.22 15.32 -2.91
CA VAL A 25 0.77 15.11 -4.26
C VAL A 25 0.35 13.75 -4.81
N ILE A 26 0.43 12.68 -4.01
CA ILE A 26 -0.03 11.36 -4.43
C ILE A 26 -1.50 11.41 -4.81
N ASP A 27 -2.38 11.93 -3.94
CA ASP A 27 -3.83 12.02 -4.16
C ASP A 27 -4.18 12.78 -5.45
N ALA A 28 -3.40 13.81 -5.80
CA ALA A 28 -3.57 14.57 -7.04
C ALA A 28 -3.24 13.75 -8.30
N VAL A 29 -2.22 12.88 -8.23
CA VAL A 29 -1.83 11.95 -9.32
C VAL A 29 -2.72 10.70 -9.31
N ASP A 30 -3.36 10.38 -8.18
CA ASP A 30 -3.82 9.03 -7.84
C ASP A 30 -4.99 8.50 -8.68
N LYS A 31 -5.82 9.37 -9.26
CA LYS A 31 -7.22 9.05 -9.61
C LYS A 31 -7.48 7.81 -10.48
N LYS A 32 -6.48 7.24 -11.19
CA LYS A 32 -6.66 6.05 -12.04
C LYS A 32 -5.48 5.06 -12.05
N ALA A 33 -4.47 5.23 -11.19
CA ALA A 33 -3.22 4.44 -11.29
C ALA A 33 -3.17 3.32 -10.25
N ALA A 34 -2.78 2.11 -10.68
CA ALA A 34 -2.43 1.02 -9.76
C ALA A 34 -1.19 1.40 -8.92
N LYS A 35 -1.13 0.96 -7.65
CA LYS A 35 0.00 1.24 -6.75
C LYS A 35 0.91 0.04 -6.70
N TYR A 36 2.19 0.27 -6.89
CA TYR A 36 3.15 -0.82 -6.83
C TYR A 36 3.52 -1.09 -5.37
N MET A 37 3.11 -2.27 -4.87
CA MET A 37 3.19 -2.63 -3.44
C MET A 37 4.58 -2.44 -2.82
N LYS A 38 5.67 -2.69 -3.57
CA LYS A 38 7.03 -2.53 -3.04
C LYS A 38 7.39 -1.08 -2.67
N TYR A 39 6.70 -0.09 -3.23
CA TYR A 39 6.94 1.33 -2.98
C TYR A 39 5.67 2.07 -2.54
N ALA A 40 4.64 1.34 -2.12
CA ALA A 40 3.43 1.97 -1.61
C ALA A 40 3.67 2.55 -0.21
N ALA A 41 3.19 3.76 0.02
CA ALA A 41 3.22 4.38 1.34
C ALA A 41 2.18 3.72 2.27
N PRO A 42 2.32 3.79 3.60
CA PRO A 42 1.42 3.13 4.55
C PRO A 42 -0.06 3.48 4.40
N PHE A 43 -0.38 4.67 3.86
CA PHE A 43 -1.76 5.14 3.64
C PHE A 43 -2.37 4.68 2.30
N GLN A 44 -1.59 4.08 1.41
CA GLN A 44 -2.09 3.62 0.10
C GLN A 44 -2.66 2.20 0.21
N ASP A 45 -3.60 1.86 -0.69
CA ASP A 45 -4.12 0.50 -0.86
C ASP A 45 -3.62 -0.14 -2.18
N PRO A 46 -2.40 -0.71 -2.21
CA PRO A 46 -1.88 -1.37 -3.40
C PRO A 46 -2.66 -2.63 -3.79
N ILE A 47 -3.19 -3.39 -2.83
CA ILE A 47 -3.93 -4.63 -3.12
C ILE A 47 -5.25 -4.28 -3.81
N GLY A 48 -6.02 -3.34 -3.26
CA GLY A 48 -7.26 -2.88 -3.88
C GLY A 48 -7.05 -2.19 -5.22
N SER A 49 -5.90 -1.52 -5.40
CA SER A 49 -5.58 -0.83 -6.67
C SER A 49 -5.42 -1.76 -7.88
N TYR A 50 -5.18 -3.06 -7.66
CA TYR A 50 -5.11 -4.07 -8.74
C TYR A 50 -6.49 -4.58 -9.18
N GLY A 51 -7.57 -4.09 -8.57
CA GLY A 51 -8.95 -4.45 -8.91
C GLY A 51 -9.47 -5.66 -8.12
N LYS A 52 -10.81 -5.73 -8.04
CA LYS A 52 -11.53 -6.72 -7.22
C LYS A 52 -11.19 -8.17 -7.57
N GLU A 53 -11.04 -8.47 -8.86
CA GLU A 53 -10.74 -9.82 -9.35
C GLU A 53 -9.36 -10.31 -8.86
N ASN A 54 -8.33 -9.47 -8.95
CA ASN A 54 -6.99 -9.82 -8.48
C ASN A 54 -6.93 -9.91 -6.96
N LYS A 55 -7.60 -9.01 -6.24
CA LYS A 55 -7.73 -9.11 -4.78
C LYS A 55 -8.39 -10.44 -4.39
N ALA A 56 -9.49 -10.82 -5.04
CA ALA A 56 -10.20 -12.07 -4.76
C ALA A 56 -9.33 -13.31 -5.04
N ARG A 57 -8.53 -13.31 -6.13
CA ARG A 57 -7.56 -14.39 -6.40
C ARG A 57 -6.53 -14.52 -5.30
N LEU A 58 -5.98 -13.41 -4.80
CA LEU A 58 -5.01 -13.42 -3.70
C LEU A 58 -5.65 -13.92 -2.39
N GLN A 59 -6.87 -13.46 -2.06
CA GLN A 59 -7.61 -13.95 -0.91
C GLN A 59 -7.89 -15.46 -0.99
N ALA A 60 -8.28 -15.96 -2.17
CA ALA A 60 -8.49 -17.39 -2.40
C ALA A 60 -7.19 -18.19 -2.22
N ALA A 61 -6.06 -17.70 -2.75
CA ALA A 61 -4.76 -18.33 -2.54
C ALA A 61 -4.37 -18.32 -1.04
N SER A 62 -4.62 -17.23 -0.32
CA SER A 62 -4.37 -17.15 1.13
C SER A 62 -5.18 -18.20 1.89
N LYS A 63 -6.44 -18.45 1.51
CA LYS A 63 -7.28 -19.47 2.15
C LYS A 63 -6.77 -20.90 1.93
N ILE A 64 -6.10 -21.16 0.81
CA ILE A 64 -5.53 -22.47 0.48
C ILE A 64 -4.19 -22.69 1.21
N TYR A 65 -3.31 -21.69 1.20
CA TYR A 65 -1.92 -21.85 1.62
C TYR A 65 -1.61 -21.29 3.02
N ASP A 66 -2.44 -20.40 3.55
CA ASP A 66 -2.33 -19.82 4.89
C ASP A 66 -3.69 -19.86 5.62
N PRO A 67 -4.29 -21.06 5.83
CA PRO A 67 -5.64 -21.19 6.37
C PRO A 67 -5.78 -20.62 7.80
N ASP A 68 -4.72 -20.67 8.61
CA ASP A 68 -4.72 -20.11 9.97
C ASP A 68 -4.46 -18.59 9.98
N GLY A 69 -4.01 -18.04 8.84
CA GLY A 69 -3.69 -16.63 8.67
C GLY A 69 -2.41 -16.21 9.40
N MET A 70 -1.40 -17.06 9.43
CA MET A 70 -0.11 -16.76 10.07
C MET A 70 0.54 -15.52 9.48
N PHE A 71 0.50 -15.33 8.16
CA PHE A 71 1.05 -14.12 7.52
C PHE A 71 0.11 -12.92 7.61
N GLN A 72 -1.19 -13.19 7.77
CA GLN A 72 -2.20 -12.14 7.96
C GLN A 72 -2.12 -11.53 9.36
N LYS A 73 -1.85 -12.33 10.40
CA LYS A 73 -1.92 -11.94 11.82
C LYS A 73 -0.56 -11.89 12.52
N GLY A 74 0.37 -12.76 12.14
CA GLY A 74 1.64 -12.99 12.83
C GLY A 74 2.80 -12.10 12.36
N VAL A 75 2.64 -11.37 11.26
CA VAL A 75 3.68 -10.47 10.74
C VAL A 75 3.26 -9.01 10.91
N PRO A 76 4.06 -8.15 11.56
CA PRO A 76 3.76 -6.73 11.65
C PRO A 76 3.86 -6.03 10.29
N GLY A 77 2.97 -5.07 10.04
CA GLY A 77 2.97 -4.26 8.83
C GLY A 77 2.59 -5.01 7.54
N GLY A 78 2.94 -4.39 6.41
CA GLY A 78 2.51 -4.82 5.08
C GLY A 78 1.01 -4.64 4.85
N TRP A 79 0.58 -4.91 3.62
CA TRP A 79 -0.84 -4.92 3.27
C TRP A 79 -1.40 -6.32 3.41
N LYS A 80 -2.43 -6.47 4.22
CA LYS A 80 -3.06 -7.76 4.50
C LYS A 80 -4.16 -8.04 3.50
N LEU A 81 -4.36 -9.32 3.22
CA LEU A 81 -5.47 -9.84 2.43
C LEU A 81 -6.67 -10.07 3.36
N VAL A 82 -7.05 -9.02 4.11
CA VAL A 82 -8.28 -9.06 4.91
C VAL A 82 -9.46 -9.28 3.98
N ASP A 83 -10.44 -10.06 4.44
CA ASP A 83 -11.72 -10.23 3.74
C ASP A 83 -12.39 -8.87 3.50
#